data_AF-A0A497M7R8-F1
#
_entry.id   AF-A0A497M7R8-F1
#
_cell.length_a   1.000
_cell.length_b   1.000
_cell.length_c   1.000
_cell.angle_alpha   90.00
_cell.angle_beta   90.00
_cell.angle_gamma   90.00
#
_symmetry.space_group_name_H-M   'P 1'
#
loop_
_entity.id
_entity.type
_entity.pdbx_description
1 polymer ?
#
loop_
_entity_poly.entity_id
_entity_poly.type
_entity_poly.pdbx_seq_one_letter_code
_entity_poly.pdbx_strand_id
1 'polypeptide(L)' 'MTETIRLIRVFEENEEWFSEHLDELREKYEGLFVAVKDRKVIAVSRSLDELISKLENMGEDPDRIYIAPVPAKDAAFIL' A
#
# COMPACT_ATOMS: atom_id res chain seq x y z
N MET A 1 5.59 6.29 -26.56
CA MET A 1 4.98 7.17 -25.55
C MET A 1 3.82 6.44 -24.90
N THR A 2 3.99 5.71 -23.77
CA THR A 2 2.88 5.37 -22.81
C THR A 2 3.20 4.46 -21.61
N GLU A 3 4.42 4.01 -21.31
CA GLU A 3 4.62 3.16 -20.11
C GLU A 3 4.38 3.91 -18.78
N THR A 4 4.81 5.17 -18.71
CA THR A 4 4.64 6.02 -17.51
C THR A 4 3.16 6.27 -17.16
N ILE A 5 2.29 6.47 -18.18
CA ILE A 5 0.86 6.74 -17.97
C ILE A 5 0.13 5.53 -17.39
N ARG A 6 0.54 4.31 -17.78
CA ARG A 6 -0.06 3.08 -17.26
C ARG A 6 0.30 2.84 -15.80
N LEU A 7 1.55 3.10 -15.41
CA LEU A 7 1.98 2.98 -14.02
C LEU A 7 1.21 3.94 -13.11
N ILE A 8 1.03 5.20 -13.55
CA ILE A 8 0.30 6.22 -12.77
C ILE A 8 -1.14 5.75 -12.51
N ARG A 9 -1.86 5.30 -13.54
CA ARG A 9 -3.24 4.80 -13.36
C ARG A 9 -3.33 3.64 -12.38
N VAL A 10 -2.45 2.65 -12.50
CA VAL A 10 -2.45 1.51 -11.59
C VAL A 10 -2.19 1.97 -10.16
N PHE A 11 -1.30 2.93 -9.94
CA PHE A 11 -1.08 3.53 -8.63
C PHE A 11 -2.34 4.24 -8.10
N GLU A 12 -2.96 5.09 -8.91
CA GLU A 12 -4.21 5.80 -8.54
C GLU A 12 -5.33 4.82 -8.18
N GLU A 13 -5.50 3.73 -8.93
CA GLU A 13 -6.52 2.71 -8.65
C GLU A 13 -6.25 1.96 -7.34
N ASN A 14 -4.98 1.72 -6.99
CA ASN A 14 -4.61 1.08 -5.73
C ASN A 14 -4.75 2.04 -4.54
N GLU A 15 -4.43 3.32 -4.75
CA GLU A 15 -4.62 4.39 -3.77
C GLU A 15 -6.11 4.59 -3.46
N GLU A 16 -6.94 4.71 -4.50
CA GLU A 16 -8.40 4.83 -4.36
C GLU A 16 -8.96 3.64 -3.58
N TRP A 17 -8.60 2.41 -3.99
CA TRP A 17 -9.03 1.20 -3.27
C TRP A 17 -8.58 1.20 -1.81
N PHE A 18 -7.34 1.59 -1.52
CA PHE A 18 -6.82 1.69 -0.16
C PHE A 18 -7.60 2.72 0.67
N SER A 19 -7.92 3.88 0.10
CA SER A 19 -8.70 4.91 0.76
C SER A 19 -10.15 4.47 1.03
N GLU A 20 -10.79 3.78 0.08
CA GLU A 20 -12.14 3.24 0.24
C GLU A 20 -12.20 2.14 1.31
N HIS A 21 -11.16 1.31 1.41
CA HIS A 21 -11.09 0.20 2.36
C HIS A 21 -10.31 0.56 3.63
N LEU A 22 -9.96 1.84 3.83
CA LEU A 22 -9.09 2.27 4.92
C LEU A 22 -9.66 1.91 6.30
N ASP A 23 -10.98 2.04 6.50
CA ASP A 23 -11.64 1.69 7.76
C ASP A 23 -11.51 0.18 8.05
N GLU A 24 -11.70 -0.69 7.05
CA GLU A 24 -11.55 -2.15 7.21
C GLU A 24 -10.07 -2.55 7.42
N LEU A 25 -9.16 -1.89 6.71
CA LEU A 25 -7.72 -2.09 6.85
C LEU A 25 -7.24 -1.63 8.23
N ARG A 26 -7.82 -0.56 8.77
CA ARG A 26 -7.56 -0.10 10.14
C ARG A 26 -7.94 -1.15 11.17
N GLU A 27 -9.10 -1.80 11.05
CA GLU A 27 -9.49 -2.83 12.02
C GLU A 27 -8.51 -4.03 12.06
N LYS A 28 -7.84 -4.33 10.95
CA LYS A 28 -6.96 -5.52 10.83
C LYS A 28 -5.47 -5.23 10.91
N TYR A 29 -5.05 -4.05 10.45
CA TYR A 29 -3.66 -3.71 10.17
C TYR A 29 -3.26 -2.35 10.77
N GLU A 30 -3.98 -1.89 11.80
CA GLU A 30 -3.65 -0.64 12.50
C GLU A 30 -2.15 -0.55 12.87
N GLY A 31 -1.50 0.54 12.50
CA GLY A 31 -0.10 0.79 12.82
C GLY A 31 0.90 -0.07 12.01
N LEU A 32 0.44 -0.75 10.96
CA LEU A 32 1.28 -1.50 10.04
C LEU A 32 1.41 -0.77 8.70
N PHE A 33 2.48 -1.09 7.97
CA PHE A 33 2.62 -0.82 6.56
C PHE A 33 1.94 -1.92 5.75
N VAL A 34 1.18 -1.52 4.74
CA VAL A 34 0.56 -2.45 3.81
C VAL A 34 1.06 -2.18 2.40
N ALA A 35 1.21 -3.26 1.65
CA ALA A 35 1.53 -3.25 0.24
C ALA A 35 0.29 -3.67 -0.54
N VAL A 36 -0.21 -2.76 -1.38
CA VAL A 36 -1.40 -2.96 -2.21
C VAL A 36 -0.99 -3.05 -3.68
N LYS A 37 -1.39 -4.14 -4.31
CA LYS A 37 -1.22 -4.38 -5.74
C LYS A 37 -2.49 -4.99 -6.29
N ASP A 38 -2.92 -4.50 -7.45
CA ASP A 38 -4.14 -4.98 -8.13
C ASP A 38 -5.37 -4.93 -7.20
N ARG A 39 -5.52 -3.82 -6.44
CA ARG A 39 -6.60 -3.58 -5.47
C ARG A 39 -6.70 -4.65 -4.39
N LYS A 40 -5.54 -5.16 -3.97
CA LYS A 40 -5.45 -6.19 -2.93
C LYS A 40 -4.20 -6.02 -2.10
N VAL A 41 -4.33 -6.23 -0.79
CA VAL A 41 -3.18 -6.32 0.11
C VAL A 41 -2.43 -7.62 -0.19
N ILE A 42 -1.19 -7.49 -0.66
CA ILE A 42 -0.31 -8.63 -0.95
C ILE A 42 0.68 -8.91 0.19
N ALA A 43 1.03 -7.88 0.97
CA ALA A 43 1.92 -8.01 2.11
C ALA A 43 1.64 -6.94 3.16
N VAL A 44 1.96 -7.26 4.41
CA VAL A 44 1.91 -6.32 5.55
C VAL A 44 3.14 -6.48 6.43
N SER A 45 3.59 -5.39 7.03
CA SER A 45 4.71 -5.42 7.98
C SER A 45 4.68 -4.26 8.96
N ARG A 46 5.40 -4.38 10.07
CA ARG A 46 5.55 -3.29 11.06
C ARG A 46 6.53 -2.22 10.61
N SER A 47 7.45 -2.58 9.74
CA SER A 47 8.53 -1.73 9.26
C SER A 47 8.54 -1.70 7.74
N LEU A 48 8.82 -0.54 7.14
CA LEU A 48 8.95 -0.40 5.69
C LEU A 48 10.05 -1.32 5.14
N ASP A 49 11.20 -1.40 5.82
CA ASP A 49 12.34 -2.25 5.43
C ASP A 49 11.96 -3.74 5.38
N GLU A 50 11.24 -4.22 6.41
CA GLU A 50 10.72 -5.59 6.44
C GLU A 50 9.67 -5.83 5.33
N LEU A 51 8.86 -4.82 5.00
CA LEU A 51 7.88 -4.92 3.92
C LEU A 51 8.56 -5.02 2.56
N ILE A 52 9.56 -4.18 2.30
CA ILE A 52 10.37 -4.22 1.08
C ILE A 52 11.04 -5.58 0.94
N SER A 53 11.73 -6.03 1.99
CA SER A 53 12.35 -7.36 2.00
C SER A 53 11.35 -8.48 1.70
N LYS A 54 10.13 -8.42 2.25
CA LYS A 54 9.08 -9.40 1.94
C LYS A 54 8.67 -9.37 0.46
N LEU A 55 8.49 -8.17 -0.11
CA LEU A 55 8.13 -8.02 -1.52
C LEU A 55 9.22 -8.57 -2.43
N GLU A 56 10.49 -8.24 -2.16
CA GLU A 56 11.63 -8.76 -2.92
C GLU A 56 11.71 -10.29 -2.84
N ASN A 57 11.50 -10.87 -1.65
CA ASN A 57 11.44 -12.33 -1.48
C ASN A 57 10.27 -12.98 -2.22
N MET A 58 9.18 -12.24 -2.46
CA MET A 58 8.05 -12.69 -3.26
C MET A 58 8.28 -12.54 -4.78
N GLY A 59 9.41 -11.95 -5.20
CA GLY A 59 9.69 -11.61 -6.59
C GLY A 59 8.88 -10.40 -7.09
N GLU A 60 8.39 -9.59 -6.16
CA GLU A 60 7.61 -8.40 -6.41
C GLU A 60 8.50 -7.15 -6.35
N ASP A 61 8.23 -6.19 -7.24
CA ASP A 61 9.01 -4.96 -7.33
C ASP A 61 8.35 -3.86 -6.48
N PRO A 62 8.96 -3.44 -5.35
CA PRO A 62 8.35 -2.48 -4.43
C PRO A 62 8.12 -1.10 -5.07
N ASP A 63 8.87 -0.73 -6.11
CA ASP A 63 8.70 0.55 -6.84
C ASP A 63 7.40 0.56 -7.67
N ARG A 64 6.86 -0.63 -7.99
CA ARG A 64 5.64 -0.81 -8.78
C ARG A 64 4.41 -1.12 -7.92
N ILE A 65 4.55 -1.05 -6.60
CA ILE A 65 3.51 -1.41 -5.63
C ILE A 65 3.17 -0.18 -4.79
N TYR A 66 1.88 0.02 -4.55
CA TYR A 66 1.42 1.06 -3.65
C TYR A 66 1.69 0.63 -2.21
N ILE A 67 2.57 1.36 -1.52
CA ILE A 67 2.91 1.09 -0.11
C ILE A 67 2.45 2.28 0.72
N ALA A 68 1.61 2.02 1.72
CA ALA A 68 1.11 3.04 2.63
C ALA A 68 1.07 2.53 4.07
N PRO A 69 1.34 3.40 5.06
CA PRO A 69 1.05 3.10 6.44
C PRO A 69 -0.46 3.15 6.69
N VAL A 70 -0.97 2.26 7.53
CA VAL A 70 -2.35 2.30 8.01
C VAL A 70 -2.36 3.11 9.31
N PRO A 71 -2.81 4.38 9.28
CA PRO A 71 -2.80 5.23 10.46
C PRO A 71 -3.76 4.71 11.52
N ALA A 72 -3.39 4.81 12.80
CA ALA A 72 -4.32 4.58 13.91
C ALA A 72 -5.51 5.54 13.82
N LYS A 73 -6.65 5.13 14.37
CA LYS A 73 -7.92 5.90 14.29
C LYS A 73 -7.79 7.35 14.79
N ASP A 74 -6.85 7.60 15.70
CA ASP A 74 -6.55 8.91 16.31
C ASP A 74 -5.45 9.73 15.62
N ALA A 75 -4.86 9.24 14.52
CA ALA A 75 -3.84 10.00 13.79
C ALA A 75 -4.49 11.01 12.84
N ALA A 76 -4.49 12.28 13.24
CA ALA A 76 -4.84 13.39 12.37
C ALA A 76 -3.70 13.65 11.37
N PHE A 77 -3.95 13.42 10.08
CA PHE A 77 -3.08 13.92 9.00
C PHE A 77 -3.71 15.17 8.42
N ILE A 78 -2.97 16.28 8.42
CA ILE A 78 -3.28 17.44 7.58
C ILE A 78 -2.66 17.12 6.22
N LEU A 79 -3.53 16.83 5.25
CA LEU A 79 -3.17 16.58 3.85
C LEU A 79 -2.97 17.91 3.11
#